data_AF-A0A9D7E0R8-F1
#
_entry.id   AF-A0A9D7E0R8-F1
#
_cell.length_a   1.000
_cell.length_b   1.000
_cell.length_c   1.000
_cell.angle_alpha   90.00
_cell.angle_beta   90.00
_cell.angle_gamma   90.00
#
_symmetry.space_group_name_H-M   'P 1'
#
loop_
_entity.id
_entity.type
_entity.pdbx_description
1 polymer ?
#
loop_
_entity_poly.entity_id
_entity_poly.type
_entity_poly.pdbx_seq_one_letter_code
_entity_poly.pdbx_strand_id
1 'polypeptide(L)'
;MPGPATGEFQRRFRRTLHARGVHVSLIIIDGVVGGPQTRARFPEHSEDFFVRPEAVVDIARSLTPQDRSAWSFEVEARPFGEKW
;
A
#
# COMPACT_ATOMS: atom_id res chain seq x y z
N MET A 1 -10.98 -6.04 -2.76
CA MET A 1 -10.59 -6.75 -4.01
C MET A 1 -10.16 -5.75 -5.09
N PRO A 2 -8.87 -5.41 -5.19
CA PRO A 2 -8.35 -4.62 -6.30
C PRO A 2 -8.57 -5.41 -7.60
N GLY A 3 -9.16 -4.78 -8.61
CA GLY A 3 -9.41 -5.41 -9.90
C GLY A 3 -8.11 -5.80 -10.64
N PRO A 4 -8.18 -6.73 -11.61
CA PRO A 4 -7.01 -7.31 -12.31
C PRO A 4 -6.09 -6.30 -13.02
N ALA A 5 -6.56 -5.07 -13.27
CA ALA A 5 -5.82 -4.04 -13.99
C ALA A 5 -4.61 -3.46 -13.23
N THR A 6 -4.68 -3.35 -11.90
CA THR A 6 -3.62 -2.69 -11.12
C THR A 6 -2.34 -3.52 -11.07
N GLY A 7 -2.48 -4.85 -11.01
CA GLY A 7 -1.33 -5.77 -11.02
C GLY A 7 -0.59 -5.82 -12.36
N GLU A 8 -1.28 -5.61 -13.49
CA GLU A 8 -0.64 -5.65 -14.82
C GLU A 8 0.23 -4.42 -15.09
N PHE A 9 -0.21 -3.25 -14.64
CA PHE A 9 0.55 -2.01 -14.76
C PHE A 9 1.91 -2.15 -14.06
N GLN A 10 1.91 -2.53 -12.78
CA GLN A 10 3.12 -2.71 -12.00
C GLN A 10 4.06 -3.76 -12.63
N ARG A 11 3.52 -4.89 -13.10
CA ARG A 11 4.33 -5.97 -13.70
C ARG A 11 5.06 -5.50 -14.96
N ARG A 12 4.43 -4.66 -15.79
CA ARG A 12 5.04 -4.11 -17.00
C ARG A 12 6.21 -3.19 -16.67
N PHE A 13 6.04 -2.25 -15.74
CA PHE A 13 7.10 -1.33 -15.34
C PHE A 13 8.25 -2.02 -14.63
N ARG A 14 7.95 -3.00 -13.76
CA ARG A 14 8.98 -3.78 -13.08
C ARG A 14 9.95 -4.42 -14.08
N ARG A 15 9.45 -5.11 -15.10
CA ARG A 15 10.30 -5.81 -16.08
C ARG A 15 11.24 -4.88 -16.83
N THR A 16 10.78 -3.70 -17.22
CA THR A 16 11.58 -2.74 -18.01
C THR A 16 12.57 -1.94 -17.17
N LEU A 17 12.21 -1.64 -15.92
CA LEU A 17 13.01 -0.79 -15.02
C LEU A 17 13.97 -1.58 -14.13
N HIS A 18 13.70 -2.85 -13.85
CA HIS A 18 14.58 -3.70 -13.04
C HIS A 18 15.97 -3.86 -13.66
N ALA A 19 16.06 -4.02 -14.99
CA ALA A 19 17.34 -4.07 -15.72
C ALA A 19 18.17 -2.77 -15.61
N ARG A 20 17.53 -1.66 -15.23
CA ARG A 20 18.17 -0.35 -14.97
C ARG A 20 18.47 -0.12 -13.49
N GLY A 21 18.27 -1.15 -12.66
CA GLY A 21 18.50 -1.07 -11.22
C GLY A 21 17.51 -0.16 -10.50
N VAL A 22 16.29 0.01 -11.03
CA VAL A 22 15.22 0.79 -10.39
C VAL A 22 14.22 -0.16 -9.72
N HIS A 23 13.95 0.09 -8.45
CA HIS A 23 12.96 -0.64 -7.66
C HIS A 23 11.57 -0.05 -7.90
N VAL A 24 10.59 -0.91 -8.21
CA VAL A 24 9.20 -0.51 -8.42
C VAL A 24 8.32 -1.39 -7.55
N SER A 25 7.65 -0.79 -6.56
CA SER A 25 6.71 -1.46 -5.66
C SER A 25 5.32 -0.86 -5.78
N LEU A 26 4.30 -1.69 -5.59
CA LEU A 26 2.91 -1.27 -5.45
C LEU A 26 2.48 -1.38 -3.99
N ILE A 27 2.02 -0.29 -3.42
CA ILE A 27 1.32 -0.28 -2.13
C ILE A 27 -0.17 -0.22 -2.43
N ILE A 28 -0.87 -1.30 -2.12
CA ILE A 28 -2.32 -1.39 -2.22
C ILE A 28 -2.89 -0.96 -0.88
N ILE A 29 -3.72 0.08 -0.87
CA ILE A 29 -4.45 0.48 0.34
C ILE A 29 -5.88 -0.01 0.15
N ASP A 30 -6.22 -1.12 0.81
CA ASP A 30 -7.56 -1.70 0.76
C ASP A 30 -8.29 -1.36 2.07
N GLY A 31 -8.81 -0.14 2.12
CA GLY A 31 -9.51 0.42 3.27
C GLY A 31 -9.60 1.93 3.24
N VAL A 32 -10.31 2.52 4.19
CA VAL A 32 -10.44 3.97 4.29
C VAL A 32 -9.24 4.54 5.03
N VAL A 33 -8.48 5.43 4.38
CA VAL A 33 -7.36 6.14 5.03
C VAL A 33 -7.89 7.17 6.02
N GLY A 34 -7.38 7.16 7.25
CA GLY A 34 -7.86 7.98 8.38
C GLY A 34 -7.38 9.43 8.38
N GLY A 35 -7.80 10.24 7.41
CA GLY A 35 -7.59 11.70 7.40
C GLY A 35 -8.75 12.50 8.02
N PRO A 36 -8.60 13.82 8.22
CA PRO A 36 -9.65 14.65 8.82
C PRO A 36 -11.00 14.56 8.10
N GLN A 37 -10.98 14.56 6.77
CA GLN A 37 -12.19 14.52 5.94
C GLN A 37 -12.90 13.15 6.02
N THR A 38 -12.16 12.05 6.02
CA THR A 38 -12.73 10.70 6.09
C THR A 38 -13.25 10.40 7.49
N ARG A 39 -12.58 10.88 8.54
CA ARG A 39 -13.06 10.79 9.93
C ARG A 39 -14.36 11.57 10.13
N ALA A 40 -14.47 12.78 9.55
CA ALA A 40 -15.72 13.54 9.57
C ALA A 40 -16.86 12.84 8.81
N ARG A 41 -16.53 12.08 7.75
CA ARG A 41 -17.49 11.28 6.98
C ARG A 41 -17.93 10.00 7.68
N PHE A 42 -17.08 9.46 8.57
CA PHE A 42 -17.29 8.20 9.28
C PHE A 42 -17.08 8.40 10.81
N PRO A 43 -17.84 9.28 11.46
CA PRO A 43 -17.57 9.70 12.85
C PRO A 43 -17.84 8.60 13.89
N GLU A 44 -18.73 7.66 13.58
CA GLU A 44 -19.13 6.56 14.48
C GLU A 44 -18.14 5.38 14.47
N HIS A 45 -17.16 5.39 13.56
CA HIS A 45 -16.22 4.29 13.42
C HIS A 45 -14.98 4.51 14.30
N SER A 46 -14.56 3.45 15.00
CA SER A 46 -13.32 3.43 15.80
C SER A 46 -12.07 3.51 14.92
N GLU A 47 -10.91 3.81 15.53
CA GLU A 47 -9.61 3.83 14.84
C GLU A 47 -9.32 2.57 14.01
N ASP A 48 -9.73 1.40 14.49
CA ASP A 48 -9.48 0.11 13.81
C ASP A 48 -10.17 -0.02 12.44
N PHE A 49 -11.16 0.83 12.14
CA PHE A 49 -11.79 0.90 10.82
C PHE A 49 -10.90 1.55 9.76
N PHE A 50 -9.97 2.41 10.19
CA PHE A 50 -9.16 3.21 9.28
C PHE A 50 -7.76 2.63 9.09
N VAL A 51 -7.26 2.73 7.87
CA VAL A 51 -5.83 2.62 7.61
C VAL A 51 -5.17 3.92 8.09
N ARG A 52 -4.26 3.80 9.06
CA ARG A 52 -3.52 4.96 9.59
C ARG A 52 -2.54 5.49 8.53
N PRO A 53 -2.57 6.80 8.20
CA PRO A 53 -1.62 7.38 7.24
C PRO A 53 -0.15 7.13 7.61
N GLU A 54 0.17 7.17 8.91
CA GLU A 54 1.54 6.96 9.40
C GLU A 54 2.02 5.53 9.12
N ALA A 55 1.13 4.54 9.24
CA ALA A 55 1.45 3.14 8.92
C ALA A 55 1.73 2.96 7.42
N VAL A 56 1.02 3.67 6.54
CA VAL A 56 1.30 3.67 5.08
C VAL A 56 2.67 4.29 4.80
N VAL A 57 3.04 5.36 5.51
CA VAL A 57 4.37 5.98 5.41
C VAL A 57 5.45 5.01 5.85
N ASP A 58 5.23 4.26 6.94
CA ASP A 58 6.20 3.27 7.41
C ASP A 58 6.38 2.11 6.43
N ILE A 59 5.30 1.67 5.76
CA ILE A 59 5.39 0.71 4.65
C ILE A 59 6.26 1.30 3.52
N ALA A 60 5.96 2.50 3.05
CA ALA A 60 6.74 3.15 1.99
C ALA A 60 8.22 3.33 2.37
N ARG A 61 8.49 3.71 3.62
CA ARG A 61 9.85 3.82 4.17
C ARG A 61 10.54 2.47 4.20
N SER A 62 9.86 1.40 4.57
CA SER A 62 10.46 0.05 4.62
C SER A 62 10.86 -0.47 3.23
N LEU A 63 10.18 -0.03 2.17
CA LEU A 63 10.48 -0.41 0.79
C LEU A 63 11.73 0.30 0.23
N THR A 64 12.06 1.49 0.73
CA THR A 64 13.14 2.33 0.17
C THR A 64 14.56 1.77 0.42
N PRO A 65 14.93 1.29 1.63
CA PRO A 65 16.28 0.83 1.94
C PRO A 65 16.49 -0.68 1.70
N GLN A 66 15.58 -1.36 1.00
CA GLN A 66 15.70 -2.80 0.77
C GLN A 66 16.97 -3.12 -0.03
N ASP A 67 17.66 -4.19 0.40
CA ASP A 67 18.76 -4.73 -0.38
C ASP A 67 18.28 -5.18 -1.77
N ARG A 68 19.08 -4.92 -2.80
CA ARG A 68 18.72 -5.20 -4.20
C ARG A 68 18.46 -6.69 -4.46
N SER A 69 18.99 -7.58 -3.62
CA SER A 69 18.74 -9.02 -3.67
C SER A 69 17.34 -9.43 -3.18
N ALA A 70 16.62 -8.55 -2.49
CA ALA A 70 15.37 -8.89 -1.79
C ALA A 70 14.30 -7.78 -1.87
N TRP A 71 14.10 -7.22 -3.07
CA TRP A 71 13.05 -6.23 -3.31
C TRP A 71 11.63 -6.80 -3.22
N SER A 72 10.79 -6.18 -2.39
CA SER A 72 9.35 -6.42 -2.33
C SER A 72 8.64 -5.64 -3.43
N PHE A 73 7.69 -6.28 -4.10
CA PHE A 73 7.05 -5.74 -5.31
C PHE A 73 5.59 -5.35 -5.12
N GLU A 74 4.91 -5.94 -4.14
CA GLU A 74 3.52 -5.68 -3.80
C GLU A 74 3.36 -5.80 -2.29
N VAL A 75 2.68 -4.82 -1.68
CA VAL A 75 2.33 -4.81 -0.26
C VAL A 75 0.90 -4.31 -0.15
N GLU A 76 0.10 -4.96 0.69
CA GLU A 76 -1.28 -4.56 0.96
C GLU A 76 -1.41 -4.04 2.39
N ALA A 77 -1.96 -2.82 2.53
CA ALA A 77 -2.30 -2.18 3.78
C ALA A 77 -3.81 -2.23 3.96
N ARG A 78 -4.26 -2.92 5.02
CA ARG A 78 -5.68 -3.08 5.37
C ARG A 78 -5.91 -2.60 6.81
N PRO A 79 -7.12 -2.11 7.13
CA PRO A 79 -7.46 -1.72 8.49
C PRO A 79 -7.53 -2.96 9.40
N PHE A 80 -7.23 -2.79 10.68
CA PHE A 80 -7.20 -3.92 11.64
C PHE A 80 -8.59 -4.54 11.88
N GLY A 81 -9.64 -3.72 11.85
CA GLY A 81 -11.00 -4.13 12.18
C GLY A 81 -11.71 -4.98 11.13
N GLU A 82 -11.06 -5.31 10.01
CA GLU A 82 -11.63 -6.19 8.98
C GLU A 82 -11.63 -7.65 9.47
N LYS A 83 -12.82 -8.26 9.53
CA LYS A 83 -13.00 -9.66 9.93
C LYS A 83 -12.89 -10.59 8.72
N TRP A 84 -12.16 -11.69 8.89
CA TRP A 84 -11.93 -12.75 7.91
C TRP A 84 -12.78 -13.97 8.23
#